data_AF-A0A4W5JLT3-F1
#
_entry.id   AF-A0A4W5JLT3-F1
#
_cell.length_a   1.000
_cell.length_b   1.000
_cell.length_c   1.000
_cell.angle_alpha   90.00
_cell.angle_beta   90.00
_cell.angle_gamma   90.00
#
_symmetry.space_group_name_H-M   'P 1'
#
loop_
_entity.id
_entity.type
_entity.pdbx_description
1 polymer ?
#
loop_
_entity_poly.entity_id
_entity_poly.type
_entity_poly.pdbx_seq_one_letter_code
_entity_poly.pdbx_strand_id
1 'polypeptide(L)'
;MQEADLSGYMSNGEWELLGVPGDRHEIFYKCCTEPYSDVTFVVTLRRRTLFYALNLLVPCVLISSLTLLLFILPAQSGEKIGLGEERG
;
A
#
# COMPACT_ATOMS: atom_id res chain seq x y z
N MET A 1 29.63 5.46 -7.16
CA MET A 1 28.43 4.87 -6.54
C MET A 1 28.48 3.39 -6.80
N GLN A 2 28.56 2.57 -5.75
CA GLN A 2 28.54 1.11 -5.90
C GLN A 2 27.08 0.68 -5.80
N GLU A 3 26.55 0.08 -6.87
CA GLU A 3 25.20 -0.47 -6.86
C GLU A 3 25.25 -1.86 -6.20
N ALA A 4 24.27 -2.18 -5.36
CA ALA A 4 24.17 -3.50 -4.76
C ALA A 4 23.80 -4.56 -5.81
N ASP A 5 24.34 -5.76 -5.70
CA ASP A 5 23.93 -6.88 -6.55
C ASP A 5 22.48 -7.29 -6.25
N LEU A 6 21.61 -7.19 -7.25
CA LEU A 6 20.18 -7.53 -7.15
C LEU A 6 19.85 -8.86 -7.84
N SER A 7 20.84 -9.68 -8.19
CA SER A 7 20.63 -10.92 -8.94
C SER A 7 19.77 -11.94 -8.18
N GLY A 8 19.82 -11.93 -6.85
CA GLY A 8 19.00 -12.75 -5.96
C GLY A 8 17.72 -12.07 -5.46
N TYR A 9 17.38 -10.87 -5.93
CA TYR A 9 16.22 -10.14 -5.44
C TYR A 9 14.92 -10.74 -5.97
N MET A 10 14.09 -11.26 -5.05
CA MET A 10 12.71 -11.62 -5.37
C MET A 10 11.81 -10.40 -5.24
N SER A 11 11.22 -9.98 -6.36
CA SER A 11 10.24 -8.91 -6.41
C SER A 11 9.01 -9.26 -5.57
N ASN A 12 8.59 -8.34 -4.70
CA ASN A 12 7.37 -8.47 -3.91
C ASN A 12 6.20 -7.71 -4.57
N GLY A 13 4.97 -8.20 -4.41
CA GLY A 13 3.77 -7.51 -4.88
C GLY A 13 3.46 -6.20 -4.13
N GLU A 14 3.93 -6.11 -2.88
CA GLU A 14 3.66 -4.97 -1.99
C GLU A 14 4.68 -3.84 -2.05
N TRP A 15 5.92 -4.18 -2.39
CA TRP A 15 7.05 -3.25 -2.32
C TRP A 15 7.89 -3.37 -3.58
N GLU A 16 8.07 -2.24 -4.23
CA GLU A 16 8.92 -2.07 -5.39
C GLU A 16 10.26 -1.50 -4.95
N LEU A 17 11.33 -2.22 -5.25
CA LEU A 17 12.68 -1.74 -5.04
C LEU A 17 13.03 -0.72 -6.13
N LEU A 18 13.23 0.54 -5.73
CA LEU A 18 13.61 1.62 -6.64
C LEU A 18 15.12 1.63 -6.91
N GLY A 19 15.91 1.19 -5.94
CA GLY A 19 17.36 1.09 -6.04
C GLY A 19 18.04 1.01 -4.68
N VAL A 20 19.30 0.59 -4.69
CA VAL A 20 20.15 0.52 -3.51
C VAL A 20 21.49 1.21 -3.79
N PRO A 21 21.55 2.56 -3.73
CA PRO A 21 22.82 3.26 -3.80
C PRO A 21 23.71 2.91 -2.59
N GLY A 22 24.93 2.45 -2.87
CA GLY A 22 26.00 2.28 -1.91
C GLY A 22 26.99 3.44 -2.00
N ASP A 23 27.24 4.07 -0.85
CA ASP A 23 28.20 5.16 -0.71
C ASP A 23 29.26 4.80 0.35
N ARG A 24 30.53 5.08 0.04
CA ARG A 24 31.67 4.78 0.90
C ARG A 24 32.12 6.07 1.54
N HIS A 25 32.03 6.13 2.87
CA HIS A 25 32.46 7.28 3.64
C HIS A 25 33.69 6.92 4.47
N GLU A 26 34.51 7.92 4.76
CA GLU A 26 35.64 7.81 5.68
C GLU A 26 35.38 8.80 6.81
N ILE A 27 35.10 8.27 8.00
CA ILE A 27 34.71 9.05 9.17
C ILE A 27 35.90 9.16 10.11
N PHE A 28 36.20 10.38 10.52
CA PHE A 28 37.15 10.65 11.60
C PHE A 28 36.38 10.81 12.91
N TYR A 29 36.58 9.86 13.84
CA TYR A 29 35.97 9.93 15.16
C TYR A 29 36.81 10.79 16.10
N LYS A 30 36.17 11.48 17.06
CA LYS A 30 36.87 12.34 18.03
C LYS A 30 37.90 11.60 18.91
N CYS A 31 37.81 10.27 18.99
CA CYS A 31 38.70 9.45 19.81
C CYS A 31 40.04 9.11 19.14
N CYS A 32 40.14 9.14 17.81
CA CYS A 32 41.32 8.67 17.08
C CYS A 32 41.61 9.54 15.86
N THR A 33 42.89 9.70 15.50
CA THR A 33 43.35 10.45 14.31
C THR A 33 43.24 9.65 13.01
N GLU A 34 43.01 8.34 13.09
CA GLU A 34 42.94 7.47 11.92
C GLU A 34 41.53 7.45 11.30
N PRO A 35 41.42 7.50 9.96
CA PRO A 35 40.13 7.41 9.26
C PRO A 35 39.54 6.01 9.37
N TYR A 36 38.27 5.92 9.74
CA TYR A 36 37.49 4.68 9.70
C TYR A 36 36.62 4.67 8.45
N SER A 37 36.83 3.69 7.56
CA SER A 37 36.00 3.54 6.37
C SER A 37 34.70 2.81 6.71
N ASP A 38 33.55 3.43 6.43
CA ASP A 38 32.24 2.79 6.42
C ASP A 38 31.67 2.70 5.00
N VAL A 39 30.79 1.73 4.82
CA VAL A 39 30.01 1.60 3.58
C VAL A 39 28.55 1.62 3.98
N THR A 40 27.83 2.65 3.53
CA THR A 40 26.43 2.85 3.83
C THR A 40 25.60 2.54 2.59
N PHE A 41 24.74 1.53 2.68
CA PHE A 41 23.78 1.19 1.63
C PHE A 41 22.40 1.73 2.00
N VAL A 42 21.82 2.53 1.10
CA VAL A 42 20.47 3.09 1.29
C VAL A 42 19.48 2.30 0.46
N VAL A 43 18.61 1.52 1.10
CA VAL A 43 17.60 0.72 0.40
C VAL A 43 16.36 1.57 0.16
N THR A 44 16.08 1.91 -1.09
CA THR A 44 14.94 2.75 -1.46
C THR A 44 13.77 1.88 -1.93
N LEU A 45 12.68 1.85 -1.14
CA LEU A 45 11.49 1.03 -1.38
C LEU A 45 10.26 1.91 -1.60
N ARG A 46 9.44 1.57 -2.60
CA ARG A 46 8.13 2.19 -2.88
C ARG A 46 7.00 1.22 -2.58
N ARG A 47 6.01 1.63 -1.80
CA ARG A 47 4.82 0.81 -1.53
C ARG A 47 3.90 0.78 -2.76
N ARG A 48 3.53 -0.42 -3.23
CA ARG A 48 2.54 -0.64 -4.30
C ARG A 48 1.17 -0.93 -3.67
N THR A 49 0.43 0.12 -3.31
CA THR A 49 -0.91 -0.01 -2.70
C THR A 49 -2.02 -0.37 -3.70
N LEU A 50 -1.74 -0.39 -5.00
CA LEU A 50 -2.75 -0.57 -6.05
C LEU A 50 -3.53 -1.88 -5.94
N PHE A 51 -2.86 -3.00 -5.62
CA PHE A 51 -3.55 -4.29 -5.49
C PHE A 51 -4.51 -4.29 -4.29
N TYR A 52 -4.08 -3.78 -3.14
CA TYR A 52 -4.93 -3.63 -1.95
C TYR A 52 -6.05 -2.62 -2.17
N ALA A 53 -5.75 -1.48 -2.78
CA ALA A 53 -6.74 -0.44 -3.08
C ALA A 53 -7.82 -0.97 -4.03
N LEU A 54 -7.46 -1.70 -5.08
CA LEU A 54 -8.44 -2.31 -5.99
C LEU A 54 -9.25 -3.40 -5.28
N ASN A 55 -8.62 -4.28 -4.50
CA ASN A 55 -9.34 -5.32 -3.75
C ASN A 55 -10.25 -4.77 -2.65
N LEU A 56 -10.01 -3.56 -2.13
CA LEU A 56 -10.94 -2.86 -1.23
C LEU A 56 -11.98 -2.03 -1.98
N LEU A 57 -11.60 -1.34 -3.04
CA LEU A 57 -12.50 -0.47 -3.81
C LEU A 57 -13.53 -1.29 -4.60
N VAL A 58 -13.16 -2.46 -5.14
CA VAL A 58 -14.08 -3.35 -5.84
C VAL A 58 -15.29 -3.74 -4.97
N PRO A 59 -15.14 -4.31 -3.75
CA PRO A 59 -16.29 -4.62 -2.92
C PRO A 59 -17.04 -3.34 -2.49
N CYS A 60 -16.35 -2.22 -2.25
CA CYS A 60 -17.04 -0.96 -1.94
C CYS A 60 -17.91 -0.44 -3.10
N VAL A 61 -17.41 -0.49 -4.33
CA VAL A 61 -18.14 -0.08 -5.54
C VAL A 61 -19.28 -1.05 -5.82
N LEU A 62 -19.05 -2.37 -5.65
CA LEU A 62 -20.10 -3.38 -5.79
C LEU A 62 -21.22 -3.16 -4.78
N ILE A 63 -20.91 -2.99 -3.49
CA ILE A 63 -21.92 -2.71 -2.45
C ILE A 63 -22.65 -1.40 -2.76
N SER A 64 -21.93 -0.32 -3.09
CA SER A 64 -22.54 0.97 -3.42
C SER A 64 -23.48 0.85 -4.62
N SER A 65 -23.08 0.08 -5.65
CA SER A 65 -23.91 -0.19 -6.82
C SER A 65 -25.14 -1.02 -6.48
N LEU A 66 -25.02 -2.05 -5.62
CA LEU A 66 -26.13 -2.85 -5.14
C LEU A 66 -27.09 -2.02 -4.29
N THR A 67 -26.59 -1.18 -3.40
CA THR A 67 -27.39 -0.26 -2.59
C THR A 67 -28.12 0.74 -3.47
N LEU A 68 -27.44 1.35 -4.45
CA LEU A 68 -28.09 2.20 -5.46
C LEU A 68 -29.13 1.43 -6.24
N LEU A 69 -28.86 0.19 -6.66
CA LEU A 69 -29.84 -0.68 -7.30
C LEU A 69 -31.03 -0.96 -6.39
N LEU A 70 -30.84 -1.21 -5.09
CA LEU A 70 -31.93 -1.41 -4.13
C LEU A 70 -32.79 -0.14 -3.96
N PHE A 71 -32.19 1.06 -4.00
CA PHE A 71 -32.92 2.33 -3.97
C PHE A 71 -33.60 2.66 -5.30
N ILE A 72 -32.98 2.31 -6.43
CA ILE A 72 -33.51 2.45 -7.79
C ILE A 72 -34.54 1.34 -8.10
N LEU A 73 -34.55 0.27 -7.31
CA LEU A 73 -35.54 -0.80 -7.32
C LEU A 73 -36.58 -0.57 -6.20
N PRO A 74 -37.40 0.51 -6.20
CA PRO A 74 -38.65 0.45 -5.50
C PRO A 74 -39.65 -0.36 -6.34
N ALA A 75 -40.42 -1.23 -5.71
CA ALA A 75 -41.85 -1.30 -5.99
C ALA A 75 -42.33 -1.75 -7.40
N GLN A 76 -41.95 -2.96 -7.82
CA GLN A 76 -42.86 -3.80 -8.63
C GLN A 76 -43.12 -5.19 -8.04
N SER A 77 -42.44 -5.61 -6.97
CA SER A 77 -42.66 -6.94 -6.38
C SER A 77 -42.45 -6.98 -4.86
N GLY A 78 -43.42 -6.45 -4.13
CA GLY A 78 -44.07 -7.16 -3.03
C GLY A 78 -43.26 -7.81 -1.89
N GLU A 79 -42.30 -7.13 -1.25
CA GLU A 79 -41.92 -7.50 0.13
C GLU A 79 -41.99 -6.29 1.07
N LYS A 80 -43.22 -6.07 1.55
CA LYS A 80 -43.55 -5.23 2.69
C LYS A 80 -42.91 -5.85 3.93
N ILE A 81 -41.79 -5.29 4.40
CA ILE A 81 -41.31 -5.47 5.77
C ILE A 81 -41.03 -4.11 6.39
N GLY A 82 -41.83 -3.76 7.41
CA GLY A 82 -41.49 -2.74 8.40
C GLY A 82 -42.00 -1.32 8.16
N LEU A 83 -43.26 -1.13 7.75
CA LEU A 83 -43.93 0.13 8.11
C LEU A 83 -44.19 0.08 9.63
N GLY A 84 -43.36 0.81 10.37
CA GLY A 84 -43.54 1.05 11.78
C GLY A 84 -44.91 1.66 12.04
N GLU A 85 -45.77 0.90 12.71
CA GLU A 85 -46.94 1.42 13.39
C GLU A 85 -46.48 2.05 14.71
N GLU A 86 -45.86 3.22 14.59
CA GLU A 86 -45.73 4.16 15.69
C GLU A 86 -46.45 5.43 15.25
N ARG A 87 -47.67 5.63 15.80
CA ARG A 87 -48.18 6.88 16.41
C ARG A 87 -49.67 7.15 16.13
N GLY A 88 -50.43 7.25 17.23
CA GLY A 88 -51.51 8.24 17.40
C GLY A 88 -52.92 7.71 17.28
#